data_AF-A0A7Y4RWG7-F1
#
_entry.id   AF-A0A7Y4RWG7-F1
#
_cell.length_a   1.000
_cell.length_b   1.000
_cell.length_c   1.000
_cell.angle_alpha   90.00
_cell.angle_beta   90.00
_cell.angle_gamma   90.00
#
_symmetry.space_group_name_H-M   'P 1'
#
loop_
_entity.id
_entity.type
_entity.pdbx_description
1 polymer ?
#
loop_
_entity_poly.entity_id
_entity_poly.type
_entity_poly.pdbx_seq_one_letter_code
_entity_poly.pdbx_strand_id
1 'polypeptide(L)' 'MFTVTNEVMTMNRFKNRLNAIEVLTEKLTDAMTPGFEVEFDPDEAERAGAFQEDALSEAEALDSCIDLPDE' A
#
# COMPACT_ATOMS: atom_id res chain seq x y z
N MET A 1 -26.51 -22.45 22.18
CA MET A 1 -26.28 -22.48 20.72
C MET A 1 -26.05 -21.05 20.23
N PHE A 2 -24.82 -20.54 20.27
CA PHE A 2 -24.49 -19.17 19.83
C PHE A 2 -23.28 -19.10 18.88
N THR A 3 -22.77 -20.24 18.41
CA THR A 3 -21.52 -20.30 17.61
C THR A 3 -21.71 -20.01 16.13
N VAL A 4 -22.91 -20.22 15.58
CA VAL A 4 -23.15 -20.11 14.13
C VAL A 4 -23.04 -18.67 13.61
N THR A 5 -23.39 -17.66 14.40
CA THR A 5 -23.36 -16.25 13.94
C THR A 5 -21.94 -15.70 13.81
N ASN A 6 -21.01 -16.08 14.70
CA ASN A 6 -19.62 -15.62 14.63
C ASN A 6 -18.84 -16.24 13.47
N GLU A 7 -19.09 -17.51 13.15
CA GLU A 7 -18.42 -18.21 12.03
C GLU A 7 -18.87 -17.65 10.66
N VAL A 8 -20.16 -17.36 10.49
CA VAL A 8 -20.67 -16.76 9.25
C VAL A 8 -20.16 -15.33 9.08
N MET A 9 -20.10 -14.55 10.17
CA MET A 9 -19.58 -13.17 10.14
C MET A 9 -18.09 -13.12 9.83
N THR A 10 -17.30 -14.06 10.35
CA THR A 10 -15.86 -14.15 10.04
C THR A 10 -15.62 -14.56 8.59
N MET A 11 -16.33 -15.56 8.06
CA MET A 11 -16.23 -15.93 6.65
C MET A 11 -16.56 -14.76 5.71
N ASN A 12 -17.59 -13.96 6.00
CA ASN A 12 -17.96 -12.85 5.12
C ASN A 12 -16.90 -11.75 5.11
N ARG A 13 -16.27 -11.48 6.26
CA ARG A 13 -15.13 -10.54 6.33
C ARG A 13 -13.89 -11.04 5.61
N PHE A 14 -13.64 -12.35 5.60
CA PHE A 14 -12.56 -12.92 4.78
C PHE A 14 -12.84 -12.78 3.29
N LYS A 15 -14.06 -13.12 2.83
CA LYS A 15 -14.45 -12.97 1.42
C LYS A 15 -14.32 -11.53 0.95
N ASN A 16 -14.78 -10.55 1.74
CA ASN A 16 -14.68 -9.15 1.36
C ASN A 16 -13.23 -8.68 1.20
N ARG A 17 -12.33 -9.14 2.09
CA ARG A 17 -10.89 -8.81 2.00
C ARG A 17 -10.21 -9.49 0.82
N LEU A 18 -10.60 -10.72 0.49
CA LEU A 18 -10.08 -11.43 -0.69
C LEU A 18 -10.49 -10.73 -1.98
N ASN A 19 -11.76 -10.34 -2.10
CA ASN A 19 -12.24 -9.56 -3.25
C ASN A 19 -11.47 -8.23 -3.38
N ALA A 20 -11.23 -7.52 -2.27
CA ALA A 20 -10.47 -6.27 -2.31
C ALA A 20 -9.01 -6.48 -2.75
N ILE A 21 -8.40 -7.60 -2.39
CA ILE A 21 -7.04 -7.95 -2.86
C ILE A 21 -7.04 -8.28 -4.34
N GLU A 22 -8.00 -9.08 -4.82
CA GLU A 22 -8.11 -9.40 -6.25
C GLU A 22 -8.28 -8.13 -7.10
N VAL A 23 -9.20 -7.25 -6.70
CA VAL A 23 -9.42 -5.96 -7.37
C VAL A 23 -8.17 -5.09 -7.36
N LEU A 24 -7.46 -5.02 -6.22
CA LEU A 24 -6.20 -4.28 -6.12
C LEU A 24 -5.12 -4.84 -7.05
N THR A 25 -5.00 -6.17 -7.15
CA THR A 25 -4.02 -6.79 -8.04
C THR A 25 -4.33 -6.58 -9.52
N GLU A 26 -5.61 -6.62 -9.90
CA GLU A 26 -6.05 -6.37 -11.28
C GLU A 26 -5.79 -4.91 -11.67
N LYS A 27 -6.15 -3.96 -10.79
CA LYS A 27 -5.82 -2.54 -10.93
C LYS A 27 -4.30 -2.30 -11.07
N LEU A 28 -3.48 -2.98 -10.25
CA LEU A 28 -2.02 -2.89 -10.34
C LEU A 28 -1.48 -3.43 -11.66
N THR A 29 -2.02 -4.54 -12.17
CA THR A 29 -1.61 -5.07 -13.47
C THR A 29 -1.95 -4.12 -14.61
N ASP A 30 -3.10 -3.46 -14.54
CA ASP A 30 -3.47 -2.48 -15.55
C ASP A 30 -2.56 -1.24 -15.49
N ALA A 31 -2.19 -0.77 -14.29
CA ALA A 31 -1.26 0.35 -14.10
C ALA A 31 0.15 0.09 -14.65
N MET A 32 0.54 -1.18 -14.85
CA MET A 32 1.80 -1.51 -15.55
C MET A 32 1.71 -1.32 -17.08
N THR A 33 0.51 -1.06 -17.61
CA THR A 33 0.31 -0.76 -19.03
C THR A 33 0.74 0.69 -19.31
N PRO A 34 1.72 0.91 -20.21
CA PRO A 34 2.18 2.25 -20.53
C PRO A 34 1.04 3.16 -21.00
N GLY A 35 0.85 4.30 -20.32
CA GLY A 35 -0.20 5.27 -20.63
C GLY A 35 -1.55 5.01 -19.97
N PHE A 36 -1.65 4.04 -19.06
CA PHE A 36 -2.84 3.81 -18.25
C PHE A 36 -2.62 4.30 -16.81
N GLU A 37 -3.45 5.26 -16.38
CA GLU A 37 -3.47 5.75 -15.00
C GLU A 37 -4.64 5.10 -14.26
N VAL A 38 -4.36 4.53 -13.09
CA VAL A 38 -5.34 3.83 -12.25
C VAL A 38 -5.52 4.56 -10.95
N GLU A 39 -6.78 4.84 -10.61
CA GLU A 39 -7.16 5.46 -9.35
C GLU A 39 -7.20 4.41 -8.23
N PHE A 40 -6.45 4.69 -7.16
CA PHE A 40 -6.42 3.86 -5.95
C PHE A 40 -6.98 4.66 -4.77
N ASP A 41 -7.80 4.01 -3.95
CA ASP A 41 -8.19 4.56 -2.66
C ASP A 41 -6.95 4.65 -1.73
N PRO A 42 -6.94 5.52 -0.70
CA PRO A 42 -5.76 5.70 0.17
C PRO A 42 -5.24 4.38 0.76
N ASP A 43 -6.15 3.52 1.25
CA ASP A 43 -5.80 2.21 1.80
C ASP A 43 -5.25 1.24 0.75
N GLU A 44 -5.72 1.36 -0.50
CA GLU A 44 -5.24 0.56 -1.64
C GLU A 44 -3.86 1.03 -2.09
N ALA A 45 -3.66 2.36 -2.17
CA ALA A 45 -2.42 3.01 -2.55
C ALA A 45 -1.27 2.71 -1.57
N GLU A 46 -1.55 2.68 -0.25
CA GLU A 46 -0.57 2.27 0.76
C GLU A 46 -0.12 0.81 0.54
N ARG A 47 -1.07 -0.09 0.29
CA ARG A 47 -0.78 -1.51 0.05
C ARG A 47 -0.10 -1.76 -1.29
N ALA A 48 -0.37 -0.92 -2.28
CA ALA A 48 0.28 -0.93 -3.59
C ALA A 48 1.70 -0.34 -3.57
N GLY A 49 2.10 0.32 -2.47
CA GLY A 49 3.37 1.04 -2.39
C GLY A 49 3.41 2.31 -3.26
N ALA A 50 2.24 2.87 -3.58
CA ALA A 50 2.12 4.11 -4.35
C ALA A 50 2.61 5.33 -3.55
N PHE A 51 2.50 5.29 -2.22
CA PHE A 51 3.18 6.24 -1.37
C PHE A 51 4.67 5.90 -1.33
N GLN A 52 5.44 6.62 -2.15
CA GLN A 52 6.88 6.65 -2.00
C GLN A 52 7.19 7.35 -0.67
N GLU A 53 7.90 6.67 0.23
CA GLU A 53 8.44 7.32 1.43
C GLU A 53 9.45 8.38 0.98
N ASP A 54 9.01 9.63 0.86
CA ASP A 54 9.87 10.80 0.56
C ASP A 54 10.74 11.20 1.77
N ALA A 55 10.72 10.38 2.83
CA ALA A 55 11.63 10.54 3.94
C ALA A 55 13.03 10.11 3.49
N LEU A 56 14.02 10.98 3.73
CA LEU A 56 15.42 10.66 3.53
C LEU A 56 15.76 9.34 4.23
N SER A 57 16.40 8.42 3.51
CA SER A 57 16.92 7.20 4.14
C SER A 57 18.01 7.58 5.16
N GLU A 58 18.19 6.77 6.22
CA GLU A 58 19.20 7.04 7.26
C GLU A 58 20.60 7.26 6.67
N ALA A 59 20.95 6.49 5.63
CA ALA A 59 22.22 6.60 4.94
C ALA A 59 22.35 7.93 4.16
N GLU A 60 21.31 8.33 3.42
CA GLU A 60 21.30 9.61 2.70
C GLU A 60 21.28 10.80 3.65
N ALA A 61 20.61 10.69 4.81
CA ALA A 61 20.59 11.73 5.84
C ALA A 61 21.99 11.97 6.41
N LEU A 62 22.72 10.90 6.71
CA LEU A 62 24.11 10.94 7.15
C LEU A 62 25.05 11.47 6.07
N ASP A 63 24.88 11.08 4.80
CA ASP A 63 25.73 11.54 3.70
C ASP A 63 25.52 13.02 3.37
N SER A 64 24.29 13.53 3.57
CA SER A 64 23.99 14.97 3.45
C SER A 64 24.57 15.83 4.58
N CYS A 65 25.07 15.21 5.66
CA CYS A 65 25.77 15.89 6.75
C CYS A 65 27.18 16.29 6.26
N ILE A 66 27.23 17.20 5.30
CA ILE A 66 28.46 17.84 4.85
C ILE A 66 28.86 18.80 5.98
N ASP A 67 30.01 18.52 6.60
CA ASP A 67 30.64 19.43 7.56
C ASP A 67 31.11 20.68 6.77
N LEU A 68 30.27 21.72 6.75
CA LEU A 68 30.58 23.00 6.12
C LEU A 68 31.73 23.63 6.92
N PRO A 69 32.90 23.91 6.31
CA PRO A 69 33.95 24.64 7.02
C PRO A 69 33.43 26.04 7.36
N ASP A 70 33.56 26.42 8.63
CA ASP A 70 33.32 27.80 9.09
C ASP A 70 34.31 28.72 8.36
N GLU A 71 33.84 29.54 7.41
CA GLU A 71 34.64 30.65 6.84
C GLU A 71 34.68 31.87 7.77
#